data_AF-A0A661XZZ0-F1
#
_entry.id   AF-A0A661XZZ0-F1
#
_cell.length_a   1.000
_cell.length_b   1.000
_cell.length_c   1.000
_cell.angle_alpha   90.00
_cell.angle_beta   90.00
_cell.angle_gamma   90.00
#
_symmetry.space_group_name_H-M   'P 1'
#
loop_
_entity.id
_entity.type
_entity.pdbx_description
1 polymer ?
#
loop_
_entity_poly.entity_id
_entity_poly.type
_entity_poly.pdbx_seq_one_letter_code
_entity_poly.pdbx_strand_id
1 'polypeptide(L)'
;MKKVFILFFLVSSTYTSLKSQDFNYARLVVIYGNNIPFNFNSIENFKNGIRIEDGTILGITMVDSVANLPTVHGFDLQFRSFNSQGVIQGSGANSLPLSTLEVEATDFSGLGGAVYSGLQPLSPGWINLVQYTDPAAPPFNDLNYSMNQVRISYECGINVSLLGEVSDYYNVEIEFELIPTGPGF
;
A
#
# COMPACT_ATOMS: atom_id res chain seq x y z
N MET A 1 24.47 0.94 -77.95
CA MET A 1 24.68 1.01 -76.48
C MET A 1 23.32 0.87 -75.81
N LYS A 2 23.04 -0.27 -75.16
CA LYS A 2 21.74 -0.54 -74.52
C LYS A 2 21.78 0.01 -73.09
N LYS A 3 20.87 0.92 -72.75
CA LYS A 3 20.74 1.50 -71.40
C LYS A 3 19.91 0.54 -70.54
N VAL A 4 20.49 0.10 -69.42
CA VAL A 4 19.81 -0.71 -68.39
C VAL A 4 19.16 0.26 -67.41
N PHE A 5 17.84 0.16 -67.22
CA PHE A 5 17.11 0.87 -66.17
C PHE A 5 16.97 -0.08 -64.99
N ILE A 6 17.57 0.27 -63.84
CA ILE A 6 17.39 -0.44 -62.58
C ILE A 6 16.26 0.27 -61.83
N LEU A 7 15.16 -0.44 -61.60
CA LEU A 7 14.03 0.04 -60.81
C LEU A 7 14.30 -0.27 -59.33
N PHE A 8 14.45 0.77 -58.50
CA PHE A 8 14.68 0.64 -57.06
C PHE A 8 13.32 0.63 -56.35
N PHE A 9 12.90 -0.52 -55.82
CA PHE A 9 11.69 -0.62 -54.98
C PHE A 9 12.02 -0.11 -53.57
N LEU A 10 11.49 1.06 -53.22
CA LEU A 10 11.49 1.58 -51.85
C LEU A 10 10.39 0.84 -51.07
N VAL A 11 10.77 -0.16 -50.28
CA VAL A 11 9.87 -0.80 -49.32
C VAL A 11 9.71 0.16 -48.14
N SER A 12 8.57 0.86 -48.08
CA SER A 12 8.20 1.64 -46.90
C SER A 12 7.92 0.67 -45.74
N SER A 13 8.84 0.56 -44.81
CA SER A 13 8.61 -0.08 -43.51
C SER A 13 7.54 0.73 -42.77
N THR A 14 6.29 0.25 -42.82
CA THR A 14 5.26 0.73 -41.91
C THR A 14 5.63 0.24 -40.51
N TYR A 15 6.24 1.12 -39.72
CA TYR A 15 6.37 0.93 -38.29
C TYR A 15 4.96 0.97 -37.69
N THR A 16 4.33 -0.19 -37.50
CA THR A 16 3.17 -0.29 -36.61
C THR A 16 3.69 -0.13 -35.19
N SER A 17 3.56 1.07 -34.62
CA SER A 17 3.67 1.26 -33.18
C SER A 17 2.66 0.33 -32.51
N LEU A 18 3.15 -0.69 -31.83
CA LEU A 18 2.35 -1.46 -30.88
C LEU A 18 1.91 -0.46 -29.81
N LYS A 19 0.63 -0.07 -29.82
CA LYS A 19 0.06 0.67 -28.70
C LYS A 19 0.10 -0.25 -27.49
N SER A 20 0.80 0.18 -26.44
CA SER A 20 0.72 -0.39 -25.11
C SER A 20 -0.74 -0.37 -24.64
N GLN A 21 -1.13 -1.34 -23.81
CA GLN A 21 -2.49 -1.48 -23.28
C GLN A 21 -3.02 -0.15 -22.69
N ASP A 22 -4.12 0.35 -23.26
CA ASP A 22 -4.84 1.57 -22.82
C ASP A 22 -5.72 1.27 -21.57
N PHE A 23 -5.24 0.53 -20.58
CA PHE A 23 -6.05 0.16 -19.40
C PHE A 23 -5.56 0.86 -18.14
N ASN A 24 -6.51 1.25 -17.29
CA ASN A 24 -6.23 1.71 -15.94
C ASN A 24 -5.64 0.54 -15.16
N TYR A 25 -4.58 0.81 -14.40
CA TYR A 25 -4.04 -0.20 -13.49
C TYR A 25 -3.54 0.45 -12.21
N ALA A 26 -3.67 -0.31 -11.13
CA ALA A 26 -3.16 0.05 -9.81
C ALA A 26 -2.30 -1.10 -9.30
N ARG A 27 -1.19 -0.77 -8.64
CA ARG A 27 -0.27 -1.74 -8.07
C ARG A 27 0.29 -1.22 -6.76
N LEU A 28 0.18 -2.06 -5.73
CA LEU A 28 0.86 -1.88 -4.45
C LEU A 28 2.12 -2.76 -4.44
N VAL A 29 3.24 -2.20 -3.97
CA VAL A 29 4.53 -2.90 -3.89
C VAL A 29 5.10 -2.72 -2.50
N VAL A 30 5.54 -3.80 -1.87
CA VAL A 30 6.35 -3.72 -0.65
C VAL A 30 7.78 -3.41 -1.05
N ILE A 31 8.26 -2.21 -0.73
CA ILE A 31 9.65 -1.78 -0.98
C ILE A 31 10.55 -2.25 0.17
N TYR A 32 10.03 -2.14 1.39
CA TYR A 32 10.69 -2.54 2.62
C TYR A 32 9.65 -3.06 3.61
N GLY A 33 10.06 -3.97 4.49
CA GLY A 33 9.20 -4.60 5.48
C GLY A 33 8.91 -6.06 5.16
N ASN A 34 8.85 -6.89 6.19
CA ASN A 34 8.42 -8.29 6.11
C ASN A 34 7.88 -8.70 7.49
N ASN A 35 8.76 -9.13 8.39
CA ASN A 35 8.41 -9.47 9.76
C ASN A 35 8.79 -8.31 10.69
N ILE A 36 7.83 -7.83 11.48
CA ILE A 36 7.97 -6.70 12.39
C ILE A 36 7.96 -7.21 13.83
N PRO A 37 9.14 -7.50 14.44
CA PRO A 37 9.20 -8.11 15.75
C PRO A 37 9.02 -7.09 16.87
N PHE A 38 8.09 -7.36 17.79
CA PHE A 38 7.96 -6.64 19.05
C PHE A 38 8.51 -7.49 20.20
N ASN A 39 9.57 -7.01 20.85
CA ASN A 39 10.29 -7.79 21.87
C ASN A 39 10.09 -7.21 23.29
N PHE A 40 9.18 -7.81 24.05
CA PHE A 40 8.83 -7.40 25.41
C PHE A 40 9.70 -8.12 26.45
N ASN A 41 10.94 -7.64 26.65
CA ASN A 41 11.91 -8.24 27.59
C ASN A 41 12.12 -7.45 28.89
N SER A 42 11.40 -6.35 29.09
CA SER A 42 11.52 -5.53 30.29
C SER A 42 10.14 -5.10 30.78
N ILE A 43 9.99 -4.90 32.09
CA ILE A 43 8.76 -4.35 32.70
C ILE A 43 8.41 -2.99 32.08
N GLU A 44 9.42 -2.21 31.72
CA GLU A 44 9.24 -0.93 31.04
C GLU A 44 8.53 -1.10 29.69
N ASN A 45 8.94 -2.07 28.87
CA ASN A 45 8.28 -2.35 27.59
C ASN A 45 6.83 -2.82 27.81
N PHE A 46 6.56 -3.67 28.81
CA PHE A 46 5.19 -4.09 29.12
C PHE A 46 4.30 -2.92 29.57
N LYS A 47 4.89 -1.90 30.21
CA LYS A 47 4.18 -0.73 30.72
C LYS A 47 3.96 0.35 29.67
N ASN A 48 4.96 0.60 28.83
CA ASN A 48 4.98 1.73 27.90
C ASN A 48 4.66 1.31 26.46
N GLY A 49 4.67 0.01 26.15
CA GLY A 49 4.58 -0.49 24.78
C GLY A 49 5.86 -0.26 23.98
N ILE A 50 5.80 -0.59 22.69
CA ILE A 50 6.89 -0.45 21.73
C ILE A 50 6.33 0.14 20.44
N ARG A 51 7.01 1.15 19.89
CA ARG A 51 6.74 1.72 18.57
C ARG A 51 7.87 1.39 17.60
N ILE A 52 7.51 1.06 16.37
CA ILE A 52 8.42 0.87 15.24
C ILE A 52 8.01 1.83 14.14
N GLU A 53 8.84 2.85 13.88
CA GLU A 53 8.55 3.94 12.94
C GLU A 53 8.66 3.51 11.47
N ASP A 54 9.78 2.88 11.09
CA ASP A 54 10.02 2.43 9.73
C ASP A 54 9.74 0.92 9.64
N GLY A 55 8.49 0.52 9.87
CA GLY A 55 8.11 -0.90 9.82
C GLY A 55 8.02 -1.43 8.39
N THR A 56 7.15 -0.80 7.59
CA THR A 56 6.91 -1.19 6.19
C THR A 56 6.90 0.06 5.32
N ILE A 57 7.48 -0.02 4.11
CA ILE A 57 7.37 1.03 3.09
C ILE A 57 6.65 0.43 1.89
N LEU A 58 5.51 1.03 1.54
CA LEU A 58 4.68 0.64 0.42
C LEU A 58 4.83 1.65 -0.72
N GLY A 59 5.18 1.17 -1.90
CA GLY A 59 5.19 1.95 -3.13
C GLY A 59 3.89 1.78 -3.90
N ILE A 60 3.35 2.88 -4.41
CA ILE A 60 2.07 2.92 -5.13
C ILE A 60 2.33 3.28 -6.59
N THR A 61 1.82 2.47 -7.52
CA THR A 61 1.75 2.81 -8.94
C THR A 61 0.29 2.83 -9.37
N MET A 62 -0.12 3.90 -10.02
CA MET A 62 -1.47 4.04 -10.57
C MET A 62 -1.39 4.79 -11.88
N VAL A 63 -2.07 4.26 -12.90
CA VAL A 63 -2.11 4.86 -14.22
C VAL A 63 -3.54 4.97 -14.69
N ASP A 64 -3.90 6.15 -15.21
CA ASP A 64 -5.20 6.41 -15.82
C ASP A 64 -5.08 6.48 -17.34
N SER A 65 -5.88 5.66 -18.00
CA SER A 65 -6.06 5.72 -19.44
C SER A 65 -7.16 6.73 -19.75
N VAL A 66 -6.75 7.93 -20.16
CA VAL A 66 -7.64 8.98 -20.69
C VAL A 66 -8.58 8.53 -21.82
N ALA A 67 -8.31 7.37 -22.44
CA ALA A 67 -9.13 6.82 -23.51
C ALA A 67 -10.33 5.97 -23.02
N ASN A 68 -10.33 5.51 -21.77
CA ASN A 68 -11.34 4.57 -21.26
C ASN A 68 -11.92 5.02 -19.90
N LEU A 69 -13.25 5.12 -19.82
CA LEU A 69 -13.95 5.29 -18.56
C LEU A 69 -13.93 3.98 -17.75
N PRO A 70 -13.99 4.03 -16.40
CA PRO A 70 -14.06 5.21 -15.53
C PRO A 70 -12.69 5.86 -15.28
N THR A 71 -12.64 7.19 -15.10
CA THR A 71 -11.40 7.95 -14.84
C THR A 71 -11.00 7.85 -13.38
N VAL A 72 -9.73 7.58 -13.12
CA VAL A 72 -9.16 7.57 -11.76
C VAL A 72 -9.01 9.01 -11.26
N HIS A 73 -9.41 9.27 -10.02
CA HIS A 73 -9.25 10.57 -9.36
C HIS A 73 -8.36 10.45 -8.12
N GLY A 74 -8.10 9.24 -7.65
CA GLY A 74 -7.41 9.03 -6.39
C GLY A 74 -7.40 7.57 -5.96
N PHE A 75 -7.10 7.36 -4.68
CA PHE A 75 -7.18 6.06 -4.05
C PHE A 75 -7.44 6.15 -2.55
N ASP A 76 -7.97 5.07 -2.01
CA ASP A 76 -7.96 4.76 -0.59
C ASP A 76 -6.98 3.59 -0.33
N LEU A 77 -6.11 3.74 0.68
CA LEU A 77 -5.29 2.64 1.20
C LEU A 77 -5.92 2.18 2.51
N GLN A 78 -6.33 0.92 2.55
CA GLN A 78 -7.00 0.32 3.70
C GLN A 78 -6.20 -0.84 4.24
N PHE A 79 -6.44 -1.20 5.50
CA PHE A 79 -5.84 -2.35 6.15
C PHE A 79 -6.85 -3.08 7.05
N ARG A 80 -6.56 -4.35 7.32
CA ARG A 80 -7.23 -5.16 8.36
C ARG A 80 -6.35 -6.34 8.77
N SER A 81 -6.78 -7.08 9.79
CA SER A 81 -6.18 -8.37 10.08
C SER A 81 -6.45 -9.36 8.95
N PHE A 82 -5.44 -10.15 8.60
CA PHE A 82 -5.52 -11.09 7.48
C PHE A 82 -6.72 -12.04 7.65
N ASN A 83 -7.51 -12.18 6.59
CA ASN A 83 -8.69 -13.03 6.54
C ASN A 83 -9.70 -12.72 7.67
N SER A 84 -9.76 -11.44 8.09
CA SER A 84 -10.65 -10.97 9.15
C SER A 84 -10.48 -11.72 10.49
N GLN A 85 -9.25 -12.13 10.82
CA GLN A 85 -8.92 -12.74 12.10
C GLN A 85 -9.31 -11.83 13.28
N GLY A 86 -9.99 -12.38 14.29
CA GLY A 86 -10.57 -11.59 15.39
C GLY A 86 -9.64 -11.27 16.57
N VAL A 87 -8.47 -11.91 16.68
CA VAL A 87 -7.52 -11.79 17.80
C VAL A 87 -6.09 -12.04 17.32
N ILE A 88 -5.07 -11.59 18.02
CA ILE A 88 -3.66 -11.98 17.77
C ILE A 88 -3.44 -13.36 18.43
N GLN A 89 -2.96 -14.35 17.69
CA GLN A 89 -2.87 -15.73 18.17
C GLN A 89 -1.51 -16.00 18.82
N GLY A 90 -1.52 -16.61 19.99
CA GLY A 90 -0.34 -17.10 20.70
C GLY A 90 -0.07 -18.58 20.41
N SER A 91 1.18 -18.99 20.50
CA SER A 91 1.59 -20.38 20.25
C SER A 91 1.05 -21.36 21.31
N GLY A 92 0.82 -20.89 22.53
CA GLY A 92 0.27 -21.63 23.67
C GLY A 92 -1.26 -21.63 23.76
N ALA A 93 -1.97 -21.34 22.67
CA ALA A 93 -3.42 -21.12 22.65
C ALA A 93 -3.89 -19.92 23.51
N ASN A 94 -2.98 -18.98 23.77
CA ASN A 94 -3.31 -17.66 24.31
C ASN A 94 -3.72 -16.73 23.17
N SER A 95 -4.37 -15.61 23.50
CA SER A 95 -4.74 -14.61 22.50
C SER A 95 -4.69 -13.21 23.07
N LEU A 96 -4.29 -12.24 22.25
CA LEU A 96 -4.40 -10.82 22.57
C LEU A 96 -5.50 -10.16 21.73
N PRO A 97 -6.16 -9.12 22.23
CA PRO A 97 -7.04 -8.28 21.41
C PRO A 97 -6.29 -7.69 20.21
N LEU A 98 -6.95 -7.54 19.06
CA LEU A 98 -6.31 -6.88 17.90
C LEU A 98 -5.93 -5.44 18.19
N SER A 99 -6.71 -4.74 19.02
CA SER A 99 -6.45 -3.35 19.43
C SER A 99 -5.16 -3.17 20.22
N THR A 100 -4.49 -4.26 20.61
CA THR A 100 -3.13 -4.22 21.16
C THR A 100 -2.11 -3.73 20.13
N LEU A 101 -2.39 -3.92 18.84
CA LEU A 101 -1.58 -3.45 17.73
C LEU A 101 -2.29 -2.31 17.02
N GLU A 102 -1.60 -1.18 16.87
CA GLU A 102 -2.04 -0.02 16.13
C GLU A 102 -1.10 0.23 14.96
N VAL A 103 -1.67 0.74 13.87
CA VAL A 103 -0.99 0.96 12.59
C VAL A 103 -1.20 2.41 12.19
N GLU A 104 -0.15 3.05 11.71
CA GLU A 104 -0.20 4.41 11.21
C GLU A 104 0.46 4.49 9.84
N ALA A 105 -0.15 5.24 8.93
CA ALA A 105 0.44 5.58 7.65
C ALA A 105 0.90 7.04 7.64
N THR A 106 2.07 7.31 7.06
CA THR A 106 2.59 8.66 6.83
C THR A 106 3.20 8.78 5.44
N ASP A 107 3.32 10.01 4.93
CA ASP A 107 4.01 10.27 3.67
C ASP A 107 5.49 9.90 3.81
N PHE A 108 5.95 8.98 2.96
CA PHE A 108 7.37 8.72 2.79
C PHE A 108 7.93 9.50 1.62
N SER A 109 7.19 9.57 0.51
CA SER A 109 7.56 10.34 -0.67
C SER A 109 6.36 10.58 -1.59
N GLY A 110 6.27 11.81 -2.12
CA GLY A 110 5.39 12.12 -3.25
C GLY A 110 3.89 12.05 -2.97
N LEU A 111 3.46 11.98 -1.71
CA LEU A 111 2.04 11.91 -1.32
C LEU A 111 1.67 12.95 -0.25
N GLY A 112 2.40 14.08 -0.18
CA GLY A 112 2.20 15.14 0.82
C GLY A 112 0.86 15.90 0.78
N GLY A 113 -0.01 15.59 -0.19
CA GLY A 113 -1.39 16.10 -0.26
C GLY A 113 -2.46 15.09 0.15
N ALA A 114 -2.08 13.86 0.50
CA ALA A 114 -3.00 12.85 0.99
C ALA A 114 -3.47 13.15 2.43
N VAL A 115 -4.65 12.66 2.77
CA VAL A 115 -5.19 12.66 4.13
C VAL A 115 -4.79 11.35 4.81
N TYR A 116 -4.12 11.46 5.95
CA TYR A 116 -3.69 10.32 6.77
C TYR A 116 -4.56 10.21 8.01
N SER A 117 -5.05 9.01 8.29
CA SER A 117 -5.99 8.76 9.40
C SER A 117 -5.34 8.71 10.78
N GLY A 118 -4.01 8.88 10.86
CA GLY A 118 -3.23 8.72 12.09
C GLY A 118 -3.17 7.27 12.57
N LEU A 119 -2.89 7.06 13.85
CA LEU A 119 -2.90 5.75 14.48
C LEU A 119 -4.32 5.15 14.48
N GLN A 120 -4.42 3.92 13.98
CA GLN A 120 -5.65 3.16 13.93
C GLN A 120 -5.43 1.76 14.51
N PRO A 121 -6.34 1.26 15.38
CA PRO A 121 -6.23 -0.10 15.92
C PRO A 121 -6.46 -1.15 14.83
N LEU A 122 -5.75 -2.27 14.91
CA LEU A 122 -6.02 -3.41 14.04
C LEU A 122 -7.43 -3.94 14.31
N SER A 123 -8.13 -4.30 13.24
CA SER A 123 -9.52 -4.73 13.25
C SER A 123 -9.73 -5.86 12.22
N PRO A 124 -10.73 -6.75 12.42
CA PRO A 124 -11.14 -7.69 11.39
C PRO A 124 -11.83 -7.03 10.19
N GLY A 125 -12.33 -5.80 10.36
CA GLY A 125 -12.92 -4.98 9.29
C GLY A 125 -11.90 -4.04 8.66
N TRP A 126 -12.14 -3.66 7.40
CA TRP A 126 -11.31 -2.68 6.69
C TRP A 126 -11.36 -1.32 7.38
N ILE A 127 -10.17 -0.78 7.65
CA ILE A 127 -9.98 0.58 8.14
C ILE A 127 -9.15 1.34 7.11
N ASN A 128 -9.56 2.57 6.86
CA ASN A 128 -8.83 3.46 5.97
C ASN A 128 -7.61 4.09 6.68
N LEU A 129 -6.45 4.08 6.01
CA LEU A 129 -5.21 4.70 6.49
C LEU A 129 -4.84 5.96 5.70
N VAL A 130 -5.04 5.93 4.38
CA VAL A 130 -4.65 7.03 3.48
C VAL A 130 -5.77 7.27 2.49
N GLN A 131 -6.14 8.52 2.29
CA GLN A 131 -6.97 8.95 1.16
C GLN A 131 -6.18 9.92 0.33
N TYR A 132 -5.99 9.61 -0.94
CA TYR A 132 -5.35 10.50 -1.89
C TYR A 132 -6.36 10.90 -2.95
N THR A 133 -6.45 12.20 -3.22
CA THR A 133 -7.20 12.73 -4.36
C THR A 133 -6.24 13.60 -5.16
N ASP A 134 -6.10 13.30 -6.44
CA ASP A 134 -5.29 14.13 -7.33
C ASP A 134 -6.04 15.43 -7.65
N PRO A 135 -5.50 16.60 -7.26
CA PRO A 135 -6.16 17.88 -7.54
C PRO A 135 -6.24 18.22 -9.03
N ALA A 136 -5.45 17.57 -9.89
CA ALA A 136 -5.46 17.82 -11.33
C ALA A 136 -6.40 16.89 -12.10
N ALA A 137 -6.96 15.85 -11.46
CA ALA A 137 -7.81 14.90 -12.13
C ALA A 137 -9.15 15.55 -12.57
N PRO A 138 -9.62 15.33 -13.81
CA PRO A 138 -9.01 14.55 -14.91
C PRO A 138 -8.17 15.42 -15.88
N PRO A 139 -7.03 14.90 -16.44
CA PRO A 139 -6.51 13.54 -16.29
C PRO A 139 -5.76 13.35 -14.96
N PHE A 140 -5.78 12.12 -14.46
CA PHE A 140 -4.98 11.73 -13.30
C PHE A 140 -3.48 11.86 -13.61
N ASN A 141 -2.72 12.33 -12.64
CA ASN A 141 -1.27 12.29 -12.63
C ASN A 141 -0.82 10.90 -12.19
N ASP A 142 -0.33 10.13 -13.15
CA ASP A 142 0.17 8.78 -12.90
C ASP A 142 1.18 8.75 -11.73
N LEU A 143 0.95 7.80 -10.83
CA LEU A 143 1.82 7.55 -9.69
C LEU A 143 2.84 6.46 -10.03
N ASN A 144 4.05 6.59 -9.50
CA ASN A 144 5.11 5.61 -9.65
C ASN A 144 5.63 5.17 -8.29
N TYR A 145 5.75 3.85 -8.08
CA TYR A 145 6.17 3.29 -6.79
C TYR A 145 7.53 3.81 -6.29
N SER A 146 8.42 4.27 -7.17
CA SER A 146 9.72 4.82 -6.75
C SER A 146 9.62 6.25 -6.21
N MET A 147 8.56 6.98 -6.53
CA MET A 147 8.37 8.39 -6.14
C MET A 147 7.15 8.61 -5.23
N ASN A 148 6.20 7.68 -5.22
CA ASN A 148 4.97 7.74 -4.45
C ASN A 148 4.93 6.58 -3.47
N GLN A 149 5.24 6.88 -2.20
CA GLN A 149 5.50 5.89 -1.17
C GLN A 149 4.84 6.29 0.16
N VAL A 150 4.31 5.30 0.86
CA VAL A 150 3.72 5.43 2.18
C VAL A 150 4.59 4.64 3.17
N ARG A 151 4.93 5.29 4.29
CA ARG A 151 5.55 4.63 5.44
C ARG A 151 4.44 4.11 6.36
N ILE A 152 4.58 2.87 6.81
CA ILE A 152 3.74 2.25 7.82
C ILE A 152 4.54 2.07 9.11
N SER A 153 4.06 2.72 10.17
CA SER A 153 4.53 2.57 11.54
C SER A 153 3.60 1.62 12.31
N TYR A 154 4.14 0.95 13.32
CA TYR A 154 3.39 0.02 14.16
C TYR A 154 3.62 0.31 15.64
N GLU A 155 2.56 0.32 16.43
CA GLU A 155 2.61 0.42 17.89
C GLU A 155 2.00 -0.81 18.52
N CYS A 156 2.70 -1.42 19.48
CA CYS A 156 2.20 -2.57 20.21
C CYS A 156 2.25 -2.26 21.71
N GLY A 157 1.12 -2.42 22.38
CA GLY A 157 1.04 -2.33 23.84
C GLY A 157 1.11 -0.90 24.41
N ILE A 158 0.96 0.15 23.59
CA ILE A 158 1.02 1.55 24.03
C ILE A 158 -0.33 2.00 24.61
N ASN A 159 -1.39 1.93 23.81
CA ASN A 159 -2.74 2.30 24.27
C ASN A 159 -3.45 1.17 25.02
N VAL A 160 -2.99 -0.07 24.85
CA VAL A 160 -3.49 -1.27 25.57
C VAL A 160 -2.34 -1.89 26.35
N SER A 161 -2.38 -1.78 27.67
CA SER A 161 -1.35 -2.36 28.55
C SER A 161 -1.25 -3.87 28.36
N LEU A 162 -0.02 -4.38 28.25
CA LEU A 162 0.28 -5.81 28.21
C LEU A 162 0.64 -6.39 29.59
N LEU A 163 0.64 -5.57 30.65
CA LEU A 163 0.88 -6.05 32.01
C LEU A 163 -0.23 -7.01 32.46
N GLY A 164 0.18 -8.23 32.82
CA GLY A 164 -0.73 -9.28 33.27
C GLY A 164 -1.13 -10.26 32.17
N GLU A 165 -0.79 -9.96 30.91
CA GLU A 165 -0.96 -10.90 29.80
C GLU A 165 0.01 -12.06 29.90
N VAL A 166 -0.39 -13.21 29.34
CA VAL A 166 0.43 -14.43 29.36
C VAL A 166 1.63 -14.25 28.43
N SER A 167 2.82 -14.59 28.91
CA SER A 167 4.03 -14.59 28.07
C SER A 167 3.94 -15.71 27.03
N ASP A 168 3.98 -15.35 25.76
CA ASP A 168 3.89 -16.26 24.62
C ASP A 168 4.53 -15.63 23.37
N TYR A 169 4.70 -16.43 22.32
CA TYR A 169 4.97 -15.94 20.98
C TYR A 169 3.64 -15.71 20.25
N TYR A 170 3.32 -14.43 20.06
CA TYR A 170 2.11 -13.97 19.39
C TYR A 170 2.39 -13.59 17.94
N ASN A 171 1.49 -13.95 17.03
CA ASN A 171 1.55 -13.54 15.63
C ASN A 171 0.18 -13.10 15.08
N VAL A 172 0.25 -12.17 14.13
CA VAL A 172 -0.89 -11.74 13.32
C VAL A 172 -0.36 -11.28 11.97
N GLU A 173 -1.05 -11.66 10.90
CA GLU A 173 -0.79 -11.15 9.56
C GLU A 173 -1.72 -9.96 9.29
N ILE A 174 -1.21 -8.97 8.55
CA ILE A 174 -1.95 -7.76 8.18
C ILE A 174 -2.05 -7.73 6.66
N GLU A 175 -3.25 -7.46 6.16
CA GLU A 175 -3.49 -7.24 4.73
C GLU A 175 -3.74 -5.77 4.45
N PHE A 176 -3.20 -5.31 3.33
CA PHE A 176 -3.37 -3.96 2.81
C PHE A 176 -4.06 -4.03 1.45
N GLU A 177 -5.02 -3.13 1.23
CA GLU A 177 -5.76 -3.04 -0.02
C GLU A 177 -5.69 -1.61 -0.57
N LEU A 178 -5.38 -1.51 -1.86
CA LEU A 178 -5.37 -0.26 -2.61
C LEU A 178 -6.64 -0.21 -3.46
N ILE A 179 -7.51 0.74 -3.17
CA ILE A 179 -8.81 0.90 -3.82
C ILE A 179 -8.78 2.18 -4.67
N PRO A 180 -8.78 2.10 -6.01
CA PRO A 180 -8.91 3.28 -6.86
C PRO A 180 -10.24 3.99 -6.61
N THR A 181 -10.23 5.33 -6.65
CA THR A 181 -11.44 6.16 -6.50
C THR A 181 -11.66 7.01 -7.74
N GLY A 182 -12.92 7.31 -8.05
CA GLY A 182 -13.32 8.13 -9.20
C GLY A 182 -14.77 7.86 -9.61
N PRO A 183 -15.32 8.64 -10.55
CA PRO A 183 -16.68 8.42 -11.04
C PRO A 183 -16.81 7.05 -11.72
N GLY A 184 -17.54 6.12 -11.11
CA GLY A 184 -17.79 4.78 -11.66
C GLY A 184 -16.92 3.66 -11.09
N PHE A 185 -16.16 3.93 -10.03
CA PHE A 185 -15.53 2.93 -9.16
C PHE A 185 -16.35 2.72 -7.87
#